data_AF-A0A2E0QWF5-F1
#
_entry.id   AF-A0A2E0QWF5-F1
#
_cell.length_a   1.000
_cell.length_b   1.000
_cell.length_c   1.000
_cell.angle_alpha   90.00
_cell.angle_beta   90.00
_cell.angle_gamma   90.00
#
_symmetry.space_group_name_H-M   'P 1'
#
loop_
_entity.id
_entity.type
_entity.pdbx_description
1 polymer ?
#
loop_
_entity_poly.entity_id
_entity_poly.type
_entity_poly.pdbx_seq_one_letter_code
_entity_poly.pdbx_strand_id
1 'polypeptide(L)'
;MANGENKTVSGFERFVFGLTRAFALVGAAVLVILIAVIAVKLFSPVEGSEVSYSDVVESLNNSEEIPDAGESGSDSWGAIEAEVPKNLQVLFEGENKNVLVGWIDQYSKSQQEDFLQNMSVIAEQAERNGKDPIDAINAYAPLKFAKMSSDEFGEYKALATRAGYTAAIFGLFLILSILSLTLVMLAIERNTRAA
;
A
#
# COMPACT_ATOMS: atom_id res chain seq x y z
N MET A 1 -53.27 -51.77 12.76
CA MET A 1 -53.52 -50.48 13.44
C MET A 1 -52.17 -49.87 13.78
N ALA A 2 -51.68 -48.94 12.95
CA ALA A 2 -50.53 -48.09 13.28
C ALA A 2 -51.07 -46.66 13.24
N ASN A 3 -51.19 -46.08 14.42
CA ASN A 3 -51.71 -44.73 14.63
C ASN A 3 -50.61 -43.75 14.22
N GLY A 4 -50.79 -43.08 13.09
CA GLY A 4 -49.88 -42.03 12.63
C GLY A 4 -50.07 -40.79 13.49
N GLU A 5 -49.21 -40.60 14.49
CA GLU A 5 -49.12 -39.34 15.21
C GLU A 5 -48.65 -38.25 14.25
N ASN A 6 -49.57 -37.40 13.82
CA ASN A 6 -49.27 -36.13 13.18
C ASN A 6 -48.55 -35.23 14.19
N LYS A 7 -47.20 -35.25 14.21
CA LYS A 7 -46.39 -34.28 14.96
C LYS A 7 -46.54 -32.91 14.31
N THR A 8 -47.49 -32.12 14.80
CA THR A 8 -47.62 -30.71 14.45
C THR A 8 -46.41 -29.95 14.97
N VAL A 9 -45.57 -29.48 14.04
CA VAL A 9 -44.41 -28.61 14.29
C VAL A 9 -44.82 -27.45 15.20
N SER A 10 -44.22 -27.33 16.39
CA SER A 10 -44.56 -26.31 17.39
C SER A 10 -44.35 -24.89 16.83
N GLY A 11 -45.22 -23.94 17.18
CA GLY A 11 -45.08 -22.54 16.76
C GLY A 11 -43.72 -21.92 17.13
N PHE A 12 -43.09 -22.42 18.19
CA PHE A 12 -41.74 -22.04 18.60
C PHE A 12 -40.68 -22.50 17.59
N GLU A 13 -40.77 -23.71 17.06
CA GLU A 13 -39.84 -24.20 16.03
C GLU A 13 -39.94 -23.34 14.77
N ARG A 14 -41.17 -23.02 14.32
CA ARG A 14 -41.38 -22.15 13.15
C ARG A 14 -40.80 -20.75 13.35
N PHE A 15 -40.89 -20.21 14.57
CA PHE A 15 -40.30 -18.93 14.92
C PHE A 15 -38.77 -18.98 14.89
N VAL A 16 -38.16 -19.96 15.54
CA VAL A 16 -36.69 -20.14 15.57
C VAL A 16 -36.15 -20.36 14.16
N PHE A 17 -36.80 -21.19 13.34
CA PHE A 17 -36.41 -21.40 11.95
C PHE A 17 -36.53 -20.15 11.08
N GLY A 18 -37.61 -19.37 11.23
CA GLY A 18 -37.78 -18.10 10.54
C GLY A 18 -36.71 -17.08 10.93
N LEU A 19 -36.38 -17.02 12.22
CA LEU A 19 -35.38 -16.13 12.77
C LEU A 19 -33.97 -16.46 12.24
N THR A 20 -33.57 -17.74 12.32
CA THR A 20 -32.27 -18.20 11.81
C THR A 20 -32.11 -17.91 10.32
N ARG A 21 -33.16 -18.08 9.53
CA ARG A 21 -33.15 -17.75 8.09
C ARG A 21 -32.98 -16.26 7.83
N ALA A 22 -33.70 -15.42 8.57
CA ALA A 22 -33.58 -13.97 8.43
C ALA A 22 -32.16 -13.50 8.79
N PHE A 23 -31.59 -14.01 9.89
CA PHE A 23 -30.21 -13.72 10.27
C PHE A 23 -29.20 -14.20 9.24
N ALA A 24 -29.35 -15.40 8.69
CA ALA A 24 -28.44 -15.92 7.68
C ALA A 24 -28.49 -15.09 6.37
N LEU A 25 -29.68 -14.66 5.94
CA LEU A 25 -29.83 -13.82 4.73
C LEU A 25 -29.26 -12.42 4.92
N VAL A 26 -29.59 -11.76 6.05
CA VAL A 26 -29.06 -10.43 6.36
C VAL A 26 -27.55 -10.50 6.56
N GLY A 27 -27.05 -11.50 7.27
CA GLY A 27 -25.62 -11.74 7.47
C GLY A 27 -24.87 -11.96 6.16
N ALA A 28 -25.40 -12.81 5.27
CA ALA A 28 -24.80 -13.03 3.95
C ALA A 28 -24.77 -11.75 3.11
N ALA A 29 -25.85 -10.95 3.09
CA ALA A 29 -25.90 -9.68 2.36
C ALA A 29 -24.86 -8.68 2.88
N VAL A 30 -24.73 -8.54 4.21
CA VAL A 30 -23.72 -7.67 4.83
C VAL A 30 -22.30 -8.14 4.49
N LEU A 31 -22.03 -9.44 4.55
CA LEU A 31 -20.72 -10.00 4.21
C LEU A 31 -20.32 -9.72 2.75
N VAL A 32 -21.26 -9.84 1.81
CA VAL A 32 -21.00 -9.53 0.39
C VAL A 32 -20.59 -8.06 0.20
N ILE A 33 -21.30 -7.14 0.85
CA ILE A 33 -20.98 -5.70 0.80
C ILE A 33 -19.59 -5.46 1.38
N LEU A 34 -19.28 -6.09 2.52
CA LEU A 34 -18.01 -5.91 3.22
C LEU A 34 -16.83 -6.46 2.39
N ILE A 35 -17.00 -7.61 1.72
CA ILE A 35 -16.02 -8.15 0.78
C ILE A 35 -15.78 -7.18 -0.39
N ALA A 36 -16.84 -6.58 -0.96
CA ALA A 36 -16.71 -5.62 -2.05
C ALA A 36 -15.91 -4.37 -1.64
N VAL A 37 -16.16 -3.83 -0.43
CA VAL A 37 -15.41 -2.68 0.09
C VAL A 37 -13.93 -3.01 0.29
N ILE A 38 -13.61 -4.19 0.86
CA ILE A 38 -12.23 -4.63 1.05
C ILE A 38 -11.52 -4.83 -0.30
N ALA A 39 -12.21 -5.40 -1.29
CA ALA A 39 -11.66 -5.59 -2.62
C ALA A 39 -11.24 -4.26 -3.27
N VAL A 40 -12.08 -3.23 -3.19
CA VAL A 40 -11.75 -1.89 -3.70
C VAL A 40 -10.46 -1.33 -3.05
N LYS A 41 -10.30 -1.54 -1.75
CA LYS A 41 -9.09 -1.12 -1.02
C LYS A 41 -7.84 -1.93 -1.43
N LEU A 42 -8.00 -3.20 -1.78
CA LEU A 42 -6.90 -4.06 -2.22
C LEU A 42 -6.35 -3.67 -3.60
N PHE A 43 -7.22 -3.18 -4.49
CA PHE A 43 -6.87 -2.80 -5.86
C PHE A 43 -6.51 -1.31 -6.02
N SER A 44 -6.55 -0.52 -4.95
CA SER A 44 -6.11 0.88 -5.01
C SER A 44 -4.57 0.94 -5.12
N PRO A 45 -4.00 1.75 -6.04
CA PRO A 45 -2.56 1.89 -6.16
C PRO A 45 -1.98 2.49 -4.87
N VAL A 46 -0.81 1.99 -4.47
CA VAL A 46 -0.02 2.55 -3.36
C VAL A 46 0.69 3.79 -3.91
N GLU A 47 0.54 4.94 -3.26
CA GLU A 47 1.25 6.17 -3.62
C GLU A 47 2.76 5.92 -3.51
N GLY A 48 3.51 6.26 -4.57
CA GLY A 48 4.93 5.92 -4.70
C GLY A 48 5.89 6.90 -4.04
N SER A 49 7.18 6.51 -3.99
CA SER A 49 8.33 7.21 -3.40
C SER A 49 8.73 8.53 -4.09
N GLU A 50 7.97 8.99 -5.07
CA GLU A 50 8.37 10.06 -5.97
C GLU A 50 8.30 11.43 -5.27
N VAL A 51 9.35 12.24 -5.40
CA VAL A 51 9.35 13.64 -4.95
C VAL A 51 9.02 14.51 -6.15
N SER A 52 7.96 15.32 -6.01
CA SER A 52 7.57 16.28 -7.03
C SER A 52 8.36 17.58 -6.85
N TYR A 53 8.61 18.29 -7.95
CA TYR A 53 9.23 19.62 -7.91
C TYR A 53 8.45 20.65 -7.10
N SER A 54 7.13 20.51 -7.00
CA SER A 54 6.33 21.35 -6.10
C SER A 54 6.72 21.20 -4.64
N ASP A 55 7.08 19.98 -4.21
CA ASP A 55 7.51 19.71 -2.82
C ASP A 55 8.85 20.40 -2.53
N VAL A 56 9.76 20.39 -3.53
CA VAL A 56 11.06 21.05 -3.46
C VAL A 56 10.92 22.57 -3.40
N VAL A 57 10.01 23.15 -4.20
CA VAL A 57 9.75 24.60 -4.18
C VAL A 57 9.13 25.04 -2.85
N GLU A 58 8.25 24.24 -2.25
CA GLU A 58 7.67 24.51 -0.94
C GLU A 58 8.74 24.46 0.16
N SER A 59 9.65 23.49 0.12
CA SER A 59 10.82 23.42 1.01
C SER A 59 11.72 24.66 0.89
N LEU A 60 12.03 25.10 -0.34
CA LEU A 60 12.86 26.29 -0.59
C LEU A 60 12.21 27.59 -0.08
N ASN A 61 10.87 27.66 -0.08
CA ASN A 61 10.16 28.83 0.42
C ASN A 61 10.04 28.84 1.96
N ASN A 62 10.29 27.71 2.62
CA ASN A 62 10.13 27.50 4.06
C ASN A 62 11.45 27.29 4.81
N SER A 63 12.63 27.49 4.18
CA SER A 63 13.94 27.14 4.78
C SER A 63 14.21 27.80 6.14
N GLU A 64 13.95 27.05 7.22
CA GLU A 64 14.85 26.94 8.36
C GLU A 64 16.10 26.14 7.93
N GLU A 65 17.25 26.51 8.51
CA GLU A 65 18.60 26.05 8.14
C GLU A 65 18.71 24.53 7.92
N ILE A 66 19.24 24.15 6.75
CA ILE A 66 19.58 22.78 6.39
C ILE A 66 20.80 22.36 7.24
N PRO A 67 20.77 21.22 7.95
CA PRO A 67 21.93 20.74 8.67
C PRO A 67 23.03 20.31 7.69
N ASP A 68 24.22 20.83 7.95
CA ASP A 68 25.46 20.58 7.20
C ASP A 68 25.74 19.07 7.09
N ALA A 69 25.82 18.58 5.86
CA ALA A 69 26.07 17.18 5.58
C ALA A 69 27.55 16.88 5.87
N GLY A 70 27.79 16.04 6.88
CA GLY A 70 29.12 15.68 7.35
C GLY A 70 30.06 15.17 6.26
N GLU A 71 31.30 15.63 6.37
CA GLU A 71 32.47 15.30 5.57
C GLU A 71 32.68 13.77 5.48
N SER A 72 32.52 13.19 4.28
CA SER A 72 32.82 11.79 4.01
C SER A 72 33.73 11.68 2.79
N GLY A 73 35.02 11.44 3.05
CA GLY A 73 36.05 11.28 2.04
C GLY A 73 36.05 9.86 1.45
N SER A 74 35.75 9.74 0.16
CA SER A 74 35.93 8.52 -0.63
C SER A 74 35.98 8.86 -2.12
N ASP A 75 37.18 8.92 -2.70
CA ASP A 75 37.41 9.36 -4.09
C ASP A 75 36.93 8.37 -5.18
N SER A 76 36.27 7.27 -4.84
CA SER A 76 35.86 6.25 -5.81
C SER A 76 34.45 6.47 -6.36
N TRP A 77 34.24 6.52 -7.68
CA TRP A 77 32.89 6.39 -8.27
C TRP A 77 32.34 4.96 -8.07
N GLY A 78 33.19 4.01 -7.62
CA GLY A 78 32.90 2.58 -7.60
C GLY A 78 31.86 2.10 -6.59
N ALA A 79 31.28 2.98 -5.78
CA ALA A 79 30.15 2.68 -4.89
C ALA A 79 28.78 2.84 -5.58
N ILE A 80 28.73 3.59 -6.69
CA ILE A 80 27.48 3.82 -7.44
C ILE A 80 27.38 2.73 -8.50
N GLU A 81 26.44 1.80 -8.32
CA GLU A 81 26.18 0.70 -9.27
C GLU A 81 25.20 1.11 -10.39
N ALA A 82 24.50 2.23 -10.19
CA ALA A 82 23.51 2.81 -11.09
C ALA A 82 24.14 3.71 -12.17
N GLU A 83 23.46 3.85 -13.31
CA GLU A 83 23.86 4.80 -14.36
C GLU A 83 23.53 6.23 -13.92
N VAL A 84 24.56 7.09 -13.81
CA VAL A 84 24.38 8.50 -13.42
C VAL A 84 23.92 9.32 -14.64
N PRO A 85 22.79 10.03 -14.59
CA PRO A 85 22.33 10.92 -15.66
C PRO A 85 23.35 12.01 -16.01
N LYS A 86 23.46 12.35 -17.31
CA LYS A 86 24.49 13.26 -17.83
C LYS A 86 24.47 14.67 -17.21
N ASN A 87 23.29 15.20 -16.93
CA ASN A 87 23.16 16.51 -16.27
C ASN A 87 23.71 16.49 -14.84
N LEU A 88 23.54 15.38 -14.13
CA LEU A 88 24.10 15.20 -12.79
C LEU A 88 25.61 14.95 -12.83
N GLN A 89 26.13 14.29 -13.88
CA GLN A 89 27.57 14.13 -14.05
C GLN A 89 28.30 15.47 -14.08
N VAL A 90 27.72 16.48 -14.75
CA VAL A 90 28.28 17.84 -14.84
C VAL A 90 28.17 18.60 -13.51
N LEU A 91 27.08 18.40 -12.76
CA LEU A 91 26.85 19.08 -11.48
C LEU A 91 27.69 18.49 -10.33
N PHE A 92 28.03 17.21 -10.41
CA PHE A 92 28.76 16.47 -9.38
C PHE A 92 30.18 16.07 -9.81
N GLU A 93 30.87 16.93 -10.57
CA GLU A 93 32.29 16.74 -10.89
C GLU A 93 33.20 17.08 -9.68
N GLY A 94 34.40 16.48 -9.63
CA GLY A 94 35.41 16.79 -8.62
C GLY A 94 35.04 16.32 -7.21
N GLU A 95 35.18 17.20 -6.22
CA GLU A 95 34.95 16.89 -4.79
C GLU A 95 33.46 16.67 -4.46
N ASN A 96 32.54 17.29 -5.22
CA ASN A 96 31.09 17.18 -5.01
C ASN A 96 30.57 15.76 -5.25
N LYS A 97 31.27 14.99 -6.07
CA LYS A 97 31.02 13.57 -6.29
C LYS A 97 30.90 12.78 -4.97
N ASN A 98 31.74 13.10 -3.98
CA ASN A 98 31.79 12.36 -2.73
C ASN A 98 30.51 12.60 -1.90
N VAL A 99 29.89 13.77 -2.06
CA VAL A 99 28.58 14.09 -1.47
C VAL A 99 27.49 13.19 -2.07
N LEU A 100 27.45 13.07 -3.40
CA LEU A 100 26.48 12.21 -4.08
C LEU A 100 26.66 10.73 -3.69
N VAL A 101 27.91 10.26 -3.61
CA VAL A 101 28.22 8.91 -3.13
C VAL A 101 27.72 8.72 -1.71
N GLY A 102 28.02 9.65 -0.79
CA GLY A 102 27.56 9.57 0.60
C GLY A 102 26.04 9.54 0.75
N TRP A 103 25.31 10.14 -0.19
CA TRP A 103 23.86 10.11 -0.22
C TRP A 103 23.27 8.75 -0.60
N ILE A 104 23.93 8.00 -1.49
CA ILE A 104 23.31 6.84 -2.13
C ILE A 104 24.02 5.50 -1.87
N ASP A 105 25.19 5.51 -1.23
CA ASP A 105 26.00 4.31 -0.92
C ASP A 105 25.22 3.27 -0.08
N GLN A 106 24.34 3.74 0.80
CA GLN A 106 23.49 2.87 1.63
C GLN A 106 22.35 2.19 0.89
N TYR A 107 22.07 2.56 -0.37
CA TYR A 107 20.92 2.09 -1.12
C TYR A 107 21.27 0.99 -2.12
N SER A 108 20.31 0.09 -2.37
CA SER A 108 20.42 -0.89 -3.44
C SER A 108 20.46 -0.23 -4.82
N LYS A 109 21.01 -0.91 -5.82
CA LYS A 109 21.08 -0.40 -7.20
C LYS A 109 19.76 0.18 -7.72
N SER A 110 18.63 -0.49 -7.48
CA SER A 110 17.31 -0.01 -7.93
C SER A 110 16.89 1.29 -7.24
N GLN A 111 17.22 1.45 -5.96
CA GLN A 111 16.95 2.69 -5.20
C GLN A 111 17.90 3.81 -5.62
N GLN A 112 19.16 3.49 -5.93
CA GLN A 112 20.11 4.44 -6.51
C GLN A 112 19.61 4.96 -7.86
N GLU A 113 19.11 4.09 -8.74
CA GLU A 113 18.54 4.47 -10.04
C GLU A 113 17.34 5.42 -9.87
N ASP A 114 16.38 5.09 -9.00
CA ASP A 114 15.21 5.95 -8.71
C ASP A 114 15.64 7.31 -8.14
N PHE A 115 16.58 7.32 -7.20
CA PHE A 115 17.10 8.53 -6.58
C PHE A 115 17.76 9.46 -7.60
N LEU A 116 18.62 8.91 -8.47
CA LEU A 116 19.36 9.65 -9.49
C LEU A 116 18.44 10.16 -10.60
N GLN A 117 17.47 9.35 -11.03
CA GLN A 117 16.54 9.74 -12.08
C GLN A 117 15.62 10.88 -11.62
N ASN A 118 15.07 10.78 -10.40
CA ASN A 118 14.21 11.83 -9.85
C ASN A 118 15.02 13.11 -9.57
N MET A 119 16.26 13.02 -9.06
CA MET A 119 17.17 14.16 -8.92
C MET A 119 17.44 14.86 -10.27
N SER A 120 17.68 14.09 -11.32
CA SER A 120 17.94 14.62 -12.67
C SER A 120 16.75 15.43 -13.19
N VAL A 121 15.53 14.93 -12.99
CA VAL A 121 14.29 15.64 -13.35
C VAL A 121 14.13 16.93 -12.55
N ILE A 122 14.40 16.91 -11.24
CA ILE A 122 14.33 18.09 -10.38
C ILE A 122 15.33 19.16 -10.82
N ALA A 123 16.57 18.77 -11.13
CA ALA A 123 17.61 19.67 -11.62
C ALA A 123 17.19 20.35 -12.95
N GLU A 124 16.70 19.57 -13.92
CA GLU A 124 16.20 20.13 -15.19
C GLU A 124 15.02 21.08 -14.99
N GLN A 125 14.10 20.75 -14.08
CA GLN A 125 12.95 21.60 -13.79
C GLN A 125 13.36 22.89 -13.09
N ALA A 126 14.38 22.86 -12.22
CA ALA A 126 14.95 24.05 -11.62
C ALA A 126 15.53 24.99 -12.68
N GLU A 127 16.35 24.46 -13.60
CA GLU A 127 16.93 25.24 -14.70
C GLU A 127 15.85 25.89 -15.57
N ARG A 128 14.82 25.11 -15.97
CA ARG A 128 13.72 25.61 -16.80
C ARG A 128 12.91 26.72 -16.12
N ASN A 129 12.85 26.73 -14.80
CA ASN A 129 12.16 27.74 -13.99
C ASN A 129 13.08 28.87 -13.51
N GLY A 130 14.34 28.91 -13.97
CA GLY A 130 15.30 29.97 -13.61
C GLY A 130 15.77 29.92 -12.16
N LYS A 131 15.68 28.77 -11.49
CA LYS A 131 16.24 28.54 -10.15
C LYS A 131 17.60 27.84 -10.27
N ASP A 132 18.43 27.99 -9.22
CA ASP A 132 19.71 27.28 -9.13
C ASP A 132 19.46 25.76 -8.98
N PRO A 133 19.97 24.92 -9.89
CA PRO A 133 19.85 23.47 -9.78
C PRO A 133 20.49 22.92 -8.51
N ILE A 134 21.56 23.55 -8.01
CA ILE A 134 22.25 23.10 -6.80
C ILE A 134 21.35 23.26 -5.57
N ASP A 135 20.69 24.41 -5.43
CA ASP A 135 19.72 24.66 -4.35
C ASP A 135 18.55 23.66 -4.41
N ALA A 136 18.05 23.36 -5.61
CA ALA A 136 16.98 22.39 -5.79
C ALA A 136 17.40 20.96 -5.42
N ILE A 137 18.64 20.58 -5.73
CA ILE A 137 19.19 19.27 -5.38
C ILE A 137 19.42 19.15 -3.86
N ASN A 138 19.95 20.19 -3.23
CA ASN A 138 20.17 20.24 -1.78
C ASN A 138 18.85 20.16 -1.00
N ALA A 139 17.77 20.75 -1.51
CA ALA A 139 16.43 20.59 -0.94
C ALA A 139 15.82 19.21 -1.24
N TYR A 140 16.11 18.63 -2.41
CA TYR A 140 15.61 17.32 -2.81
C TYR A 140 16.15 16.17 -1.97
N ALA A 141 17.47 16.11 -1.74
CA ALA A 141 18.12 14.98 -1.07
C ALA A 141 17.48 14.60 0.29
N PRO A 142 17.29 15.53 1.26
CA PRO A 142 16.65 15.20 2.53
C PRO A 142 15.18 14.80 2.39
N LEU A 143 14.44 15.39 1.44
CA LEU A 143 13.04 15.01 1.18
C LEU A 143 12.93 13.59 0.65
N LYS A 144 13.82 13.21 -0.28
CA LYS A 144 13.85 11.86 -0.85
C LYS A 144 14.29 10.84 0.21
N PHE A 145 15.26 11.16 1.06
CA PHE A 145 15.63 10.30 2.19
C PHE A 145 14.45 10.07 3.14
N ALA A 146 13.73 11.13 3.51
CA ALA A 146 12.55 10.99 4.38
C ALA A 146 11.49 10.07 3.76
N LYS A 147 11.22 10.20 2.45
CA LYS A 147 10.30 9.30 1.73
C LYS A 147 10.84 7.87 1.65
N MET A 148 12.09 7.67 1.26
CA MET A 148 12.70 6.33 1.14
C MET A 148 12.79 5.60 2.49
N SER A 149 13.15 6.28 3.57
CA SER A 149 13.13 5.71 4.92
C SER A 149 11.72 5.39 5.41
N SER A 150 10.71 6.15 4.97
CA SER A 150 9.31 5.85 5.26
C SER A 150 8.75 4.72 4.39
N ASP A 151 9.29 4.53 3.19
CA ASP A 151 8.89 3.49 2.23
C ASP A 151 9.43 2.11 2.57
N GLU A 152 10.58 1.96 3.21
CA GLU A 152 10.99 0.65 3.73
C GLU A 152 9.96 0.13 4.74
N PHE A 153 9.51 0.98 5.67
CA PHE A 153 8.37 0.66 6.53
C PHE A 153 7.05 0.57 5.75
N GLY A 154 6.90 1.36 4.69
CA GLY A 154 5.75 1.41 3.79
C GLY A 154 5.53 0.11 3.02
N GLU A 155 6.57 -0.51 2.47
CA GLU A 155 6.51 -1.79 1.75
C GLU A 155 6.12 -2.93 2.69
N TYR A 156 6.75 -3.04 3.87
CA TYR A 156 6.36 -4.05 4.86
C TYR A 156 4.93 -3.83 5.34
N LYS A 157 4.52 -2.58 5.57
CA LYS A 157 3.15 -2.23 5.96
C LYS A 157 2.16 -2.50 4.83
N ALA A 158 2.49 -2.22 3.58
CA ALA A 158 1.64 -2.47 2.41
C ALA A 158 1.50 -3.97 2.14
N LEU A 159 2.59 -4.73 2.26
CA LEU A 159 2.59 -6.18 2.17
C LEU A 159 1.75 -6.80 3.30
N ALA A 160 1.96 -6.38 4.55
CA ALA A 160 1.19 -6.84 5.70
C ALA A 160 -0.29 -6.45 5.59
N THR A 161 -0.58 -5.26 5.08
CA THR A 161 -1.96 -4.78 4.85
C THR A 161 -2.64 -5.59 3.76
N ARG A 162 -1.96 -5.87 2.64
CA ARG A 162 -2.47 -6.75 1.56
C ARG A 162 -2.68 -8.18 2.04
N ALA A 163 -1.73 -8.74 2.78
CA ALA A 163 -1.85 -10.06 3.38
C ALA A 163 -3.05 -10.11 4.37
N GLY A 164 -3.20 -9.08 5.20
CA GLY A 164 -4.32 -8.94 6.13
C GLY A 164 -5.68 -8.87 5.42
N TYR A 165 -5.80 -8.07 4.37
CA TYR A 165 -7.02 -8.00 3.56
C TYR A 165 -7.30 -9.31 2.82
N THR A 166 -6.27 -9.98 2.29
CA THR A 166 -6.42 -11.28 1.62
C THR A 166 -6.91 -12.34 2.61
N ALA A 167 -6.32 -12.40 3.81
CA ALA A 167 -6.76 -13.29 4.88
C ALA A 167 -8.19 -12.96 5.35
N ALA A 168 -8.55 -11.67 5.44
CA ALA A 168 -9.90 -11.23 5.78
C ALA A 168 -10.93 -11.69 4.72
N ILE A 169 -10.65 -11.50 3.44
CA ILE A 169 -11.52 -11.98 2.35
C ILE A 169 -11.72 -13.48 2.46
N PHE A 170 -10.65 -14.25 2.65
CA PHE A 170 -10.73 -15.71 2.77
C PHE A 170 -11.57 -16.14 3.98
N GLY A 171 -11.38 -15.49 5.13
CA GLY A 171 -12.19 -15.75 6.33
C GLY A 171 -13.67 -15.41 6.15
N LEU A 172 -13.98 -14.27 5.54
CA LEU A 172 -15.36 -13.87 5.23
C LEU A 172 -16.01 -14.85 4.24
N PHE A 173 -15.26 -15.35 3.27
CA PHE A 173 -15.74 -16.36 2.32
C PHE A 173 -16.06 -17.68 3.00
N LEU A 174 -15.27 -18.09 3.99
CA LEU A 174 -15.51 -19.29 4.79
C LEU A 174 -16.80 -19.14 5.62
N ILE A 175 -16.98 -18.00 6.28
CA ILE A 175 -18.22 -17.70 7.03
C ILE A 175 -19.43 -17.71 6.09
N LEU A 176 -19.30 -17.08 4.92
CA LEU A 176 -20.36 -17.06 3.90
C LEU A 176 -20.70 -18.47 3.40
N SER A 177 -19.69 -19.34 3.25
CA SER A 177 -19.89 -20.75 2.88
C SER A 177 -20.66 -21.51 3.95
N ILE A 178 -20.38 -21.29 5.24
CA ILE A 178 -21.12 -21.89 6.36
C ILE A 178 -22.57 -21.41 6.38
N LEU A 179 -22.80 -20.10 6.20
CA LEU A 179 -24.16 -19.53 6.13
C LEU A 179 -24.95 -20.05 4.93
N SER A 180 -24.29 -20.21 3.78
CA SER A 180 -24.88 -20.82 2.60
C SER A 180 -25.26 -22.28 2.83
N LEU A 181 -24.36 -23.07 3.43
CA LEU A 181 -24.65 -24.46 3.81
C LEU A 181 -25.82 -24.59 4.79
N THR A 182 -25.91 -23.69 5.78
CA THR A 182 -27.04 -23.69 6.71
C THR A 182 -28.35 -23.37 6.00
N LEU A 183 -28.37 -22.40 5.08
CA LEU A 183 -29.55 -22.12 4.25
C LEU A 183 -29.97 -23.32 3.38
N VAL A 184 -29.00 -24.03 2.80
CA VAL A 184 -29.26 -25.24 1.99
C VAL A 184 -29.82 -26.38 2.85
N MET A 185 -29.21 -26.67 4.00
CA MET A 185 -29.72 -27.66 4.97
C MET A 185 -31.15 -27.34 5.39
N LEU A 186 -31.44 -26.08 5.74
CA LEU A 186 -32.77 -25.61 6.10
C LEU A 186 -33.78 -25.78 4.95
N ALA A 187 -33.36 -25.55 3.71
CA ALA A 187 -34.21 -25.72 2.54
C ALA A 187 -34.55 -27.20 2.30
N ILE A 188 -33.57 -28.10 2.44
CA ILE A 188 -33.76 -29.55 2.30
C ILE A 188 -34.70 -30.07 3.39
N GLU A 189 -34.47 -29.70 4.65
CA GLU A 189 -35.31 -30.13 5.79
C GLU A 189 -36.78 -29.72 5.59
N ARG A 190 -37.03 -28.52 5.04
CA ARG A 190 -38.39 -28.10 4.73
C ARG A 190 -39.01 -28.92 3.61
N ASN A 191 -38.25 -29.22 2.56
CA ASN A 191 -38.76 -29.96 1.40
C ASN A 191 -39.08 -31.42 1.76
N THR A 192 -38.29 -32.02 2.66
CA THR A 192 -38.53 -33.39 3.15
C THR A 192 -39.61 -33.49 4.22
N ARG A 193 -39.90 -32.42 4.97
CA ARG A 193 -41.08 -32.35 5.86
C ARG A 193 -42.39 -32.08 5.11
N ALA A 194 -42.32 -31.59 3.87
CA ALA A 194 -43.49 -31.24 3.06
C ALA A 194 -43.95 -32.37 2.12
N ALA A 195 -43.10 -33.37 1.88
CA ALA A 195 -43.39 -34.61 1.15
C ALA A 195 -43.86 -35.70 2.11
#